data_AF-A0A950GYA7-F1
#
_entry.id   AF-A0A950GYA7-F1
#
_cell.length_a   1.000
_cell.length_b   1.000
_cell.length_c   1.000
_cell.angle_alpha   90.00
_cell.angle_beta   90.00
_cell.angle_gamma   90.00
#
_symmetry.space_group_name_H-M   'P 1'
#
loop_
_entity.id
_entity.type
_entity.pdbx_description
1 polymer ?
#
loop_
_entity_poly.entity_id
_entity_poly.type
_entity_poly.pdbx_seq_one_letter_code
_entity_poly.pdbx_strand_id
1 'polypeptide(L)'
;MAGLAVAEALDRARSYSHAVVSFVGPDGYPVNVAAPFAVHDGGSLEIGPLGRDVQPAPGSTVEVTFSHIRPQPGIGYDERRYVNVWGTGRLDGPLLHVAPTRAAGWDEAETPFFEYAERSVPAGRAYIAELGVEPRLSPWWTFFLATRLPFLTATFIPVGLGGAVAAYDGRFEGLWFALALVAAVAVHLGLNMANDLFDDASGADAANVTPTPFSGGSRVLQYGLVSRRVMLVGCAACYAVALGLGLLLAVERGWPLLAIGAVGIVLSLVYSGPPFRLVHRGLGEPVTALGFGPVMAEGTYFATTGHWSGAAALASIPVAILIALVL
;
A
#
# COMPACT_ATOMS: atom_id res chain seq x y z
N MET A 1 -0.94 5.36 23.12
CA MET A 1 -1.33 6.73 23.49
C MET A 1 -0.54 7.18 24.70
N ALA A 2 -0.10 8.43 24.73
CA ALA A 2 0.53 8.98 25.94
C ALA A 2 -0.54 9.08 27.04
N GLY A 3 -0.22 8.58 28.23
CA GLY A 3 -1.06 8.82 29.40
C GLY A 3 -1.01 10.30 29.74
N LEU A 4 -2.17 10.91 29.98
CA LEU A 4 -2.27 12.29 30.46
C LEU A 4 -2.77 12.28 31.89
N ALA A 5 -2.36 13.27 32.68
CA ALA A 5 -3.04 13.54 33.94
C ALA A 5 -4.48 13.98 33.63
N VAL A 6 -5.45 13.52 34.43
CA VAL A 6 -6.87 13.89 34.24
C VAL A 6 -7.06 15.41 34.22
N ALA A 7 -6.39 16.13 35.13
CA ALA A 7 -6.46 17.59 35.20
C ALA A 7 -5.98 18.25 33.90
N GLU A 8 -4.88 17.75 33.32
CA GLU A 8 -4.34 18.26 32.05
C GLU A 8 -5.30 17.97 30.88
N ALA A 9 -5.86 16.77 30.82
CA ALA A 9 -6.82 16.42 29.77
C ALA A 9 -8.08 17.28 29.83
N LEU A 10 -8.60 17.55 31.03
CA LEU A 10 -9.76 18.42 31.22
C LEU A 10 -9.46 19.88 30.88
N ASP A 11 -8.25 20.36 31.17
CA ASP A 11 -7.82 21.70 30.77
C ASP A 11 -7.78 21.84 29.24
N ARG A 12 -7.18 20.86 28.55
CA ARG A 12 -7.19 20.81 27.07
C ARG A 12 -8.62 20.75 26.52
N ALA A 13 -9.48 19.92 27.09
CA ALA A 13 -10.87 19.73 26.67
C ALA A 13 -11.68 21.04 26.70
N ARG A 14 -11.38 21.99 27.60
CA ARG A 14 -12.04 23.32 27.64
C ARG A 14 -11.89 24.12 26.34
N SER A 15 -10.83 23.87 25.58
CA SER A 15 -10.56 24.53 24.29
C SER A 15 -11.15 23.80 23.08
N TYR A 16 -11.76 22.62 23.29
CA TYR A 16 -12.25 21.77 22.21
C TYR A 16 -13.74 22.02 21.97
N SER A 17 -14.20 21.73 20.75
CA SER A 17 -15.56 22.08 20.32
C SER A 17 -16.52 20.90 20.27
N HIS A 18 -16.01 19.67 20.34
CA HIS A 18 -16.80 18.46 20.19
C HIS A 18 -16.50 17.49 21.33
N ALA A 19 -17.55 16.83 21.82
CA ALA A 19 -17.44 15.69 22.72
C ALA A 19 -18.32 14.54 22.21
N VAL A 20 -17.80 13.32 22.31
CA VAL A 20 -18.54 12.08 22.09
C VAL A 20 -18.45 11.24 23.35
N VAL A 21 -19.60 10.89 23.92
CA VAL A 21 -19.72 9.92 24.99
C VAL A 21 -19.84 8.53 24.37
N SER A 22 -19.03 7.60 24.87
CA SER A 22 -19.02 6.20 24.46
C SER A 22 -19.24 5.30 25.67
N PHE A 23 -20.18 4.35 25.56
CA PHE A 23 -20.48 3.38 26.60
C PHE A 23 -21.03 2.08 25.99
N VAL A 24 -21.14 1.03 26.80
CA VAL A 24 -21.73 -0.24 26.37
C VAL A 24 -23.22 -0.21 26.67
N GLY A 25 -24.04 -0.39 25.63
CA GLY A 25 -25.49 -0.48 25.73
C GLY A 25 -25.96 -1.74 26.46
N PRO A 26 -27.24 -1.79 26.88
CA PRO A 26 -27.81 -2.96 27.56
C PRO A 26 -27.81 -4.23 26.69
N ASP A 27 -27.73 -4.09 25.38
CA ASP A 27 -27.59 -5.16 24.39
C ASP A 27 -26.13 -5.63 24.18
N GLY A 28 -25.18 -5.01 24.88
CA GLY A 28 -23.76 -5.32 24.80
C GLY A 28 -23.02 -4.63 23.65
N TYR A 29 -23.70 -3.80 22.84
CA TYR A 29 -23.06 -3.08 21.74
C TYR A 29 -22.54 -1.70 22.18
N PRO A 30 -21.44 -1.21 21.58
CA PRO A 30 -20.94 0.12 21.86
C PRO A 30 -21.91 1.18 21.31
N VAL A 31 -22.25 2.15 22.15
CA VAL A 31 -23.09 3.30 21.84
C VAL A 31 -22.23 4.54 21.89
N ASN A 32 -22.34 5.40 20.87
CA ASN A 32 -21.60 6.66 20.77
C ASN A 32 -22.58 7.81 20.57
N VAL A 33 -22.51 8.83 21.43
CA VAL A 33 -23.41 9.99 21.40
C VAL A 33 -22.60 11.28 21.40
N ALA A 34 -22.74 12.06 20.32
CA ALA A 34 -22.24 13.42 20.31
C ALA A 34 -23.15 14.30 21.18
N ALA A 35 -22.58 15.03 22.12
CA ALA A 35 -23.33 15.88 23.04
C ALA A 35 -22.54 17.13 23.44
N PRO A 36 -23.23 18.24 23.75
CA PRO A 36 -22.60 19.39 24.40
C PRO A 36 -21.98 18.97 25.73
N PHE A 37 -20.96 19.69 26.15
CA PHE A 37 -20.26 19.41 27.41
C PHE A 37 -19.86 20.69 28.12
N ALA A 38 -19.68 20.60 29.43
CA ALA A 38 -19.08 21.62 30.27
C ALA A 38 -18.06 20.97 31.21
N VAL A 39 -16.86 21.55 31.25
CA VAL A 39 -15.82 21.17 32.23
C VAL A 39 -15.88 22.17 33.37
N HIS A 40 -16.21 21.69 34.57
CA HIS A 40 -16.34 22.55 35.75
C HIS A 40 -15.03 22.61 36.56
N ASP A 41 -14.93 23.66 37.35
CA ASP A 41 -13.83 23.84 38.29
C ASP A 41 -13.91 22.78 39.40
N GLY A 42 -12.82 22.04 39.59
CA GLY A 42 -12.80 20.83 40.44
C GLY A 42 -12.78 19.51 39.67
N GLY A 43 -12.84 19.54 38.33
CA GLY A 43 -12.60 18.38 37.48
C GLY A 43 -13.82 17.49 37.22
N SER A 44 -15.03 17.95 37.58
CA SER A 44 -16.27 17.31 37.17
C SER A 44 -16.62 17.70 35.73
N LEU A 45 -17.11 16.71 34.98
CA LEU A 45 -17.49 16.86 33.58
C LEU A 45 -18.99 16.63 33.45
N GLU A 46 -19.70 17.58 32.86
CA GLU A 46 -21.12 17.48 32.54
C GLU A 46 -21.29 17.32 31.03
N ILE A 47 -22.14 16.38 30.60
CA ILE A 47 -22.41 16.08 29.20
C ILE A 47 -23.90 15.94 28.97
N GLY A 48 -24.42 16.60 27.95
CA GLY A 48 -25.80 16.43 27.53
C GLY A 48 -26.47 17.72 27.07
N PRO A 49 -27.79 17.68 26.88
CA PRO A 49 -28.69 16.58 27.25
C PRO A 49 -28.51 15.31 26.40
N LEU A 50 -28.56 14.13 27.03
CA LEU A 50 -28.60 12.82 26.37
C LEU A 50 -30.06 12.37 26.14
N GLY A 51 -30.32 11.72 25.01
CA GLY A 51 -31.62 11.13 24.71
C GLY A 51 -31.98 9.99 25.68
N ARG A 52 -33.26 9.82 26.01
CA ARG A 52 -33.72 8.81 27.00
C ARG A 52 -33.36 7.37 26.64
N ASP A 53 -33.36 7.05 25.35
CA ASP A 53 -33.04 5.70 24.86
C ASP A 53 -31.53 5.45 24.73
N VAL A 54 -30.71 6.47 25.00
CA VAL A 54 -29.27 6.47 24.73
C VAL A 54 -28.51 6.99 25.95
N GLN A 55 -28.71 6.31 27.08
CA GLN A 55 -28.08 6.64 28.36
C GLN A 55 -27.25 5.47 28.90
N PRO A 56 -26.08 5.72 29.50
CA PRO A 56 -25.28 4.69 30.14
C PRO A 56 -25.99 4.12 31.37
N ALA A 57 -25.71 2.85 31.69
CA ALA A 57 -26.22 2.24 32.91
C ALA A 57 -25.68 2.98 34.16
N PRO A 58 -26.47 3.16 35.23
CA PRO A 58 -26.00 3.84 36.43
C PRO A 58 -24.73 3.21 36.99
N GLY A 59 -23.68 4.03 37.18
CA GLY A 59 -22.40 3.57 37.71
C GLY A 59 -21.51 2.82 36.71
N SER A 60 -21.90 2.72 35.43
CA SER A 60 -21.03 2.17 34.39
C SER A 60 -19.87 3.11 34.11
N THR A 61 -18.74 2.53 33.69
CA THR A 61 -17.64 3.30 33.12
C THR A 61 -18.06 3.84 31.75
N VAL A 62 -17.82 5.13 31.54
CA VAL A 62 -18.02 5.81 30.26
C VAL A 62 -16.68 6.36 29.79
N GLU A 63 -16.51 6.44 28.48
CA GLU A 63 -15.46 7.19 27.82
C GLU A 63 -16.04 8.49 27.27
N VAL A 64 -15.28 9.56 27.37
CA VAL A 64 -15.59 10.83 26.70
C VAL A 64 -14.39 11.23 25.87
N THR A 65 -14.58 11.27 24.56
CA THR A 65 -13.60 11.78 23.60
C THR A 65 -13.93 13.22 23.28
N PHE A 66 -13.04 14.13 23.64
CA PHE A 66 -13.08 15.51 23.19
C PHE A 66 -12.14 15.67 22.01
N SER A 67 -12.56 16.41 20.99
CA SER A 67 -11.72 16.64 19.82
C SER A 67 -11.80 18.06 19.30
N HIS A 68 -10.69 18.48 18.72
CA HIS A 68 -10.60 19.65 17.87
C HIS A 68 -9.97 19.24 16.53
N ILE A 69 -10.57 19.74 15.47
CA ILE A 69 -10.07 19.63 14.11
C ILE A 69 -10.40 20.93 13.40
N ARG A 70 -9.41 21.52 12.73
CA ARG A 70 -9.63 22.72 11.94
C ARG A 70 -9.88 22.33 10.48
N PRO A 71 -11.04 22.66 9.90
CA PRO A 71 -11.28 22.44 8.49
C PRO A 71 -10.48 23.41 7.63
N GLN A 72 -9.86 22.91 6.56
CA GLN A 72 -9.23 23.68 5.49
C GLN A 72 -10.04 23.49 4.19
N PRO A 73 -10.92 24.44 3.83
CA PRO A 73 -11.77 24.32 2.65
C PRO A 73 -11.00 24.03 1.36
N GLY A 74 -11.37 22.95 0.66
CA GLY A 74 -10.74 22.53 -0.59
C GLY A 74 -9.41 21.78 -0.47
N ILE A 75 -8.88 21.62 0.75
CA ILE A 75 -7.60 20.94 1.02
C ILE A 75 -7.81 19.72 1.93
N GLY A 76 -8.49 19.90 3.06
CA GLY A 76 -8.64 18.84 4.07
C GLY A 76 -8.82 19.41 5.47
N TYR A 77 -8.05 18.90 6.42
CA TYR A 77 -8.11 19.29 7.83
C TYR A 77 -6.73 19.27 8.48
N ASP A 78 -6.53 20.11 9.49
CA ASP A 78 -5.31 20.16 10.30
C ASP A 78 -5.62 20.48 11.78
N GLU A 79 -4.57 20.73 12.57
CA GLU A 79 -4.64 20.94 14.02
C GLU A 79 -5.41 19.83 14.76
N ARG A 80 -5.22 18.58 14.33
CA ARG A 80 -5.95 17.46 14.89
C ARG A 80 -5.46 17.18 16.31
N ARG A 81 -6.37 17.25 17.27
CA ARG A 81 -6.07 16.95 18.67
C ARG A 81 -7.28 16.36 19.34
N TYR A 82 -7.04 15.41 20.23
CA TYR A 82 -8.10 14.80 21.02
C TYR A 82 -7.61 14.40 22.40
N VAL A 83 -8.53 14.40 23.34
CA VAL A 83 -8.32 13.85 24.68
C VAL A 83 -9.47 12.91 25.00
N ASN A 84 -9.13 11.73 25.51
CA ASN A 84 -10.06 10.75 26.00
C ASN A 84 -9.97 10.75 27.52
N VAL A 85 -11.13 10.78 28.17
CA VAL A 85 -11.24 10.57 29.61
C VAL A 85 -12.16 9.40 29.88
N TRP A 86 -11.79 8.55 30.84
CA TRP A 86 -12.60 7.44 31.31
C TRP A 86 -12.97 7.69 32.76
N GLY A 87 -14.22 7.39 33.11
CA GLY A 87 -14.73 7.64 34.46
C GLY A 87 -16.07 7.00 34.71
N THR A 88 -16.55 7.11 35.94
CA THR A 88 -17.90 6.63 36.30
C THR A 88 -18.92 7.69 35.92
N GLY A 89 -19.93 7.28 35.14
CA GLY A 89 -21.05 8.13 34.75
C GLY A 89 -22.19 8.08 35.77
N ARG A 90 -22.73 9.25 36.14
CA ARG A 90 -23.94 9.42 36.94
C ARG A 90 -24.90 10.35 36.21
N LEU A 91 -26.11 9.88 35.96
CA LEU A 91 -27.17 10.69 35.35
C LEU A 91 -27.85 11.57 36.40
N ASP A 92 -28.11 12.82 36.04
CA ASP A 92 -29.02 13.75 36.70
C ASP A 92 -30.01 14.29 35.65
N GLY A 93 -31.20 13.69 35.59
CA GLY A 93 -32.15 13.94 34.51
C GLY A 93 -31.55 13.59 33.13
N PRO A 94 -31.48 14.52 32.17
CA PRO A 94 -30.86 14.29 30.87
C PRO A 94 -29.34 14.55 30.86
N LEU A 95 -28.75 15.03 31.94
CA LEU A 95 -27.33 15.37 32.02
C LEU A 95 -26.54 14.21 32.61
N LEU A 96 -25.38 13.92 32.02
CA LEU A 96 -24.43 12.93 32.49
C LEU A 96 -23.25 13.63 33.16
N HIS A 97 -23.08 13.38 34.45
CA HIS A 97 -21.90 13.78 35.19
C HIS A 97 -20.89 12.64 35.17
N VAL A 98 -19.67 12.93 34.72
CA VAL A 98 -18.57 11.96 34.67
C VAL A 98 -17.52 12.38 35.69
N ALA A 99 -17.12 11.44 36.53
CA ALA A 99 -15.99 11.58 37.44
C ALA A 99 -14.77 10.87 36.82
N PRO A 100 -13.86 11.60 36.15
CA PRO A 100 -12.80 10.97 35.39
C PRO A 100 -11.70 10.40 36.29
N THR A 101 -11.25 9.19 36.00
CA THR A 101 -10.21 8.46 36.74
C THR A 101 -8.95 8.22 35.91
N ARG A 102 -9.08 8.22 34.59
CA ARG A 102 -7.99 8.01 33.65
C ARG A 102 -8.15 8.96 32.47
N ALA A 103 -7.03 9.43 31.92
CA ALA A 103 -7.02 10.19 30.69
C ALA A 103 -5.87 9.80 29.77
N ALA A 104 -6.05 10.06 28.49
CA ALA A 104 -5.03 9.95 27.47
C ALA A 104 -5.34 10.95 26.35
N GLY A 105 -4.36 11.29 25.53
CA GLY A 105 -4.61 12.21 24.43
C GLY A 105 -3.50 12.21 23.41
N TRP A 106 -3.73 13.01 22.38
CA TRP A 106 -2.79 13.27 21.31
C TRP A 106 -3.02 14.67 20.76
N ASP A 107 -1.94 15.37 20.48
CA ASP A 107 -1.93 16.66 19.80
C ASP A 107 -0.96 16.58 18.61
N GLU A 108 -1.47 16.91 17.41
CA GLU A 108 -0.68 16.93 16.18
C GLU A 108 0.50 17.89 16.24
N ALA A 109 0.41 18.98 17.02
CA ALA A 109 1.52 19.91 17.21
C ALA A 109 2.67 19.33 18.05
N GLU A 110 2.36 18.38 18.95
CA GLU A 110 3.34 17.70 19.79
C GLU A 110 3.91 16.44 19.12
N THR A 111 3.06 15.71 18.39
CA THR A 111 3.44 14.50 17.66
C THR A 111 2.72 14.48 16.32
N PRO A 112 3.42 14.67 15.19
CA PRO A 112 2.79 14.63 13.87
C PRO A 112 1.98 13.35 13.64
N PHE A 113 0.90 13.44 12.87
CA PHE A 113 -0.03 12.32 12.66
C PHE A 113 0.64 11.03 12.17
N PHE A 114 1.60 11.11 11.24
CA PHE A 114 2.31 9.93 10.74
C PHE A 114 3.12 9.24 11.84
N GLU A 115 3.83 10.02 12.67
CA GLU A 115 4.58 9.50 13.82
C GLU A 115 3.63 8.91 14.87
N TYR A 116 2.50 9.57 15.15
CA TYR A 116 1.47 9.05 16.05
C TYR A 116 0.90 7.71 15.56
N ALA A 117 0.63 7.58 14.26
CA ALA A 117 0.15 6.35 13.64
C ALA A 117 1.16 5.21 13.84
N GLU A 118 2.45 5.46 13.54
CA GLU A 118 3.54 4.49 13.74
C GLU A 118 3.68 4.06 15.22
N ARG A 119 3.68 5.02 16.15
CA ARG A 119 3.72 4.75 17.60
C ARG A 119 2.53 3.95 18.10
N SER A 120 1.40 4.03 17.41
CA SER A 120 0.17 3.33 17.78
C SER A 120 0.10 1.89 17.23
N VAL A 121 0.94 1.53 16.26
CA VAL A 121 0.96 0.18 15.65
C VAL A 121 1.11 -0.95 16.68
N PRO A 122 2.04 -0.90 17.65
CA PRO A 122 2.17 -1.97 18.64
C PRO A 122 0.91 -2.17 19.49
N ALA A 123 0.25 -1.08 19.89
CA ALA A 123 -1.00 -1.14 20.65
C ALA A 123 -2.14 -1.72 19.81
N GLY A 124 -2.25 -1.33 18.54
CA GLY A 124 -3.21 -1.92 17.60
C GLY A 124 -2.99 -3.43 17.40
N ARG A 125 -1.72 -3.86 17.32
CA ARG A 125 -1.38 -5.30 17.24
C ARG A 125 -1.79 -6.06 18.49
N ALA A 126 -1.54 -5.50 19.68
CA ALA A 126 -1.96 -6.11 20.95
C ALA A 126 -3.49 -6.24 21.04
N TYR A 127 -4.23 -5.18 20.68
CA TYR A 127 -5.69 -5.21 20.64
C TYR A 127 -6.25 -6.29 19.71
N ILE A 128 -5.72 -6.38 18.49
CA ILE A 128 -6.15 -7.42 17.53
C ILE A 128 -5.82 -8.83 18.04
N ALA A 129 -4.65 -9.00 18.69
CA ALA A 129 -4.26 -10.28 19.28
C ALA A 129 -5.23 -10.70 20.41
N GLU A 130 -5.67 -9.77 21.25
CA GLU A 130 -6.68 -10.03 22.29
C GLU A 130 -8.04 -10.43 21.71
N LEU A 131 -8.43 -9.89 20.56
CA LEU A 131 -9.66 -10.29 19.86
C LEU A 131 -9.58 -11.71 19.28
N GLY A 132 -8.38 -12.30 19.17
CA GLY A 132 -8.18 -13.62 18.56
C GLY A 132 -8.49 -13.65 17.05
N VAL A 133 -8.55 -12.49 16.39
CA VAL A 133 -8.84 -12.37 14.97
C VAL A 133 -7.55 -12.06 14.22
N GLU A 134 -7.23 -12.85 13.19
CA GLU A 134 -6.17 -12.50 12.23
C GLU A 134 -6.81 -11.78 11.02
N PRO A 135 -6.72 -10.44 10.91
CA PRO A 135 -7.18 -9.75 9.72
C PRO A 135 -6.35 -10.22 8.52
N ARG A 136 -7.03 -10.73 7.50
CA ARG A 136 -6.43 -11.17 6.24
C ARG A 136 -6.95 -10.31 5.10
N LEU A 137 -6.04 -9.88 4.25
CA LEU A 137 -6.42 -9.27 2.98
C LEU A 137 -7.05 -10.34 2.08
N SER A 138 -7.98 -9.93 1.21
CA SER A 138 -8.55 -10.85 0.23
C SER A 138 -7.45 -11.40 -0.68
N PRO A 139 -7.54 -12.66 -1.15
CA PRO A 139 -6.53 -13.24 -2.03
C PRO A 139 -6.23 -12.37 -3.26
N TRP A 140 -7.25 -11.72 -3.81
CA TRP A 140 -7.09 -10.80 -4.94
C TRP A 140 -6.25 -9.58 -4.56
N TRP A 141 -6.50 -8.96 -3.41
CA TRP A 141 -5.75 -7.78 -2.99
C TRP A 141 -4.29 -8.14 -2.67
N THR A 142 -4.10 -9.30 -2.05
CA THR A 142 -2.76 -9.87 -1.83
C THR A 142 -2.02 -10.11 -3.15
N PHE A 143 -2.69 -10.66 -4.16
CA PHE A 143 -2.12 -10.83 -5.51
C PHE A 143 -1.78 -9.50 -6.17
N PHE A 144 -2.69 -8.52 -6.09
CA PHE A 144 -2.50 -7.18 -6.65
C PHE A 144 -1.25 -6.49 -6.07
N LEU A 145 -1.08 -6.56 -4.74
CA LEU A 145 0.10 -6.03 -4.06
C LEU A 145 1.36 -6.82 -4.43
N ALA A 146 1.35 -8.16 -4.25
CA ALA A 146 2.50 -9.03 -4.46
C ALA A 146 3.07 -8.94 -5.89
N THR A 147 2.20 -8.79 -6.89
CA THR A 147 2.62 -8.69 -8.30
C THR A 147 2.93 -7.26 -8.74
N ARG A 148 2.64 -6.27 -7.88
CA ARG A 148 2.77 -4.84 -8.16
C ARG A 148 2.06 -4.46 -9.45
N LEU A 149 0.80 -4.90 -9.59
CA LEU A 149 0.04 -4.85 -10.84
C LEU A 149 0.04 -3.48 -11.56
N PRO A 150 0.02 -2.32 -10.87
CA PRO A 150 0.11 -1.00 -11.54
C PRO A 150 1.37 -0.79 -12.39
N PHE A 151 2.47 -1.50 -12.11
CA PHE A 151 3.72 -1.40 -12.88
C PHE A 151 3.59 -2.02 -14.29
N LEU A 152 2.52 -2.78 -14.58
CA LEU A 152 2.28 -3.33 -15.92
C LEU A 152 2.13 -2.25 -17.00
N THR A 153 1.88 -1.00 -16.64
CA THR A 153 1.93 0.13 -17.59
C THR A 153 3.29 0.20 -18.29
N ALA A 154 4.39 -0.06 -17.58
CA ALA A 154 5.73 -0.11 -18.16
C ALA A 154 5.92 -1.26 -19.17
N THR A 155 5.06 -2.28 -19.15
CA THR A 155 5.03 -3.36 -20.17
C THR A 155 4.04 -3.08 -21.29
N PHE A 156 2.84 -2.62 -20.97
CA PHE A 156 1.79 -2.41 -21.96
C PHE A 156 2.18 -1.39 -23.02
N ILE A 157 2.88 -0.33 -22.63
CA ILE A 157 3.33 0.72 -23.55
C ILE A 157 4.33 0.19 -24.61
N PRO A 158 5.50 -0.38 -24.25
CA PRO A 158 6.45 -0.87 -25.24
C PRO A 158 5.95 -2.08 -26.04
N VAL A 159 5.18 -2.99 -25.43
CA VAL A 159 4.54 -4.11 -26.14
C VAL A 159 3.54 -3.55 -27.16
N GLY A 160 2.66 -2.65 -26.73
CA GLY A 160 1.70 -1.98 -27.61
C GLY A 160 2.39 -1.24 -28.75
N LEU A 161 3.53 -0.59 -28.49
CA LEU A 161 4.34 0.07 -29.50
C LEU A 161 4.90 -0.91 -30.54
N GLY A 162 5.47 -2.05 -30.11
CA GLY A 162 5.93 -3.09 -31.03
C GLY A 162 4.80 -3.63 -31.91
N GLY A 163 3.61 -3.83 -31.34
CA GLY A 163 2.40 -4.18 -32.08
C GLY A 163 1.94 -3.09 -33.06
N ALA A 164 2.01 -1.82 -32.67
CA ALA A 164 1.64 -0.69 -33.51
C ALA A 164 2.58 -0.55 -34.72
N VAL A 165 3.89 -0.76 -34.54
CA VAL A 165 4.85 -0.78 -35.65
C VAL A 165 4.58 -1.97 -36.57
N ALA A 166 4.26 -3.15 -36.02
CA ALA A 166 3.86 -4.30 -36.83
C ALA A 166 2.59 -4.02 -37.65
N ALA A 167 1.63 -3.27 -37.09
CA ALA A 167 0.41 -2.87 -37.79
C ALA A 167 0.70 -1.85 -38.89
N TYR A 168 1.57 -0.89 -38.62
CA TYR A 168 2.05 0.09 -39.60
C TYR A 168 2.72 -0.59 -40.80
N ASP A 169 3.50 -1.65 -40.56
CA ASP A 169 4.15 -2.45 -41.60
C ASP A 169 3.22 -3.43 -42.33
N GLY A 170 1.93 -3.49 -41.95
CA GLY A 170 0.95 -4.42 -42.52
C GLY A 170 1.19 -5.89 -42.14
N ARG A 171 1.90 -6.15 -41.04
CA ARG A 171 2.33 -7.50 -40.59
C ARG A 171 1.72 -7.91 -39.26
N PHE A 172 0.79 -7.12 -38.73
CA PHE A 172 0.17 -7.40 -37.43
C PHE A 172 -0.73 -8.63 -37.49
N GLU A 173 -0.44 -9.60 -36.62
CA GLU A 173 -1.27 -10.78 -36.44
C GLU A 173 -1.74 -10.86 -34.98
N GLY A 174 -3.03 -10.63 -34.76
CA GLY A 174 -3.59 -10.38 -33.42
C GLY A 174 -3.44 -11.53 -32.42
N LEU A 175 -3.49 -12.78 -32.87
CA LEU A 175 -3.29 -13.94 -31.99
C LEU A 175 -1.88 -13.93 -31.38
N TRP A 176 -0.86 -13.76 -32.22
CA TRP A 176 0.53 -13.80 -31.78
C TRP A 176 0.91 -12.59 -30.95
N PHE A 177 0.35 -11.42 -31.28
CA PHE A 177 0.45 -10.24 -30.42
C PHE A 177 -0.17 -10.50 -29.04
N ALA A 178 -1.36 -11.10 -28.97
CA ALA A 178 -2.00 -11.40 -27.69
C ALA A 178 -1.18 -12.39 -26.85
N LEU A 179 -0.61 -13.43 -27.47
CA LEU A 179 0.28 -14.38 -26.79
C LEU A 179 1.57 -13.70 -26.33
N ALA A 180 2.17 -12.83 -27.14
CA ALA A 180 3.36 -12.05 -26.78
C ALA A 180 3.07 -11.11 -25.60
N LEU A 181 1.91 -10.46 -25.59
CA LEU A 181 1.45 -9.61 -24.49
C LEU A 181 1.29 -10.42 -23.19
N VAL A 182 0.62 -11.58 -23.24
CA VAL A 182 0.47 -12.44 -22.05
C VAL A 182 1.82 -12.93 -21.55
N ALA A 183 2.74 -13.31 -22.46
CA ALA A 183 4.09 -13.70 -22.10
C ALA A 183 4.86 -12.55 -21.42
N ALA A 184 4.81 -11.35 -21.98
CA ALA A 184 5.49 -10.17 -21.42
C ALA A 184 4.92 -9.78 -20.05
N VAL A 185 3.60 -9.83 -19.87
CA VAL A 185 2.95 -9.63 -18.57
C VAL A 185 3.41 -10.68 -17.57
N ALA A 186 3.38 -11.96 -17.94
CA ALA A 186 3.83 -13.04 -17.07
C ALA A 186 5.30 -12.86 -16.63
N VAL A 187 6.20 -12.47 -17.55
CA VAL A 187 7.59 -12.13 -17.22
C VAL A 187 7.64 -10.99 -16.20
N HIS A 188 6.92 -9.88 -16.43
CA HIS A 188 6.98 -8.72 -15.54
C HIS A 188 6.42 -9.03 -14.14
N LEU A 189 5.29 -9.75 -14.03
CA LEU A 189 4.77 -10.17 -12.73
C LEU A 189 5.77 -11.07 -11.99
N GLY A 190 6.41 -12.00 -12.71
CA GLY A 190 7.49 -12.84 -12.18
C GLY A 190 8.70 -12.04 -11.72
N LEU A 191 9.11 -11.03 -12.49
CA LEU A 191 10.21 -10.13 -12.16
C LEU A 191 9.94 -9.32 -10.88
N ASN A 192 8.73 -8.78 -10.72
CA ASN A 192 8.35 -8.04 -9.52
C ASN A 192 8.39 -8.93 -8.27
N MET A 193 7.85 -10.14 -8.35
CA MET A 193 7.90 -11.09 -7.23
C MET A 193 9.32 -11.58 -6.94
N ALA A 194 10.15 -11.77 -7.98
CA ALA A 194 11.56 -12.12 -7.81
C ALA A 194 12.33 -10.98 -7.13
N ASN A 195 12.10 -9.74 -7.54
CA ASN A 195 12.71 -8.55 -6.93
C ASN A 195 12.39 -8.50 -5.42
N ASP A 196 11.12 -8.61 -5.04
CA ASP A 196 10.70 -8.67 -3.63
C ASP A 196 11.37 -9.82 -2.86
N LEU A 197 11.52 -11.01 -3.46
CA LEU A 197 12.21 -12.15 -2.83
C LEU A 197 13.70 -11.87 -2.59
N PHE A 198 14.39 -11.25 -3.55
CA PHE A 198 15.81 -10.92 -3.43
C PHE A 198 16.06 -9.76 -2.47
N ASP A 199 15.18 -8.76 -2.46
CA ASP A 199 15.30 -7.60 -1.59
C ASP A 199 14.92 -7.93 -0.13
N ASP A 200 13.99 -8.86 0.07
CA ASP A 200 13.72 -9.45 1.38
C ASP A 200 14.88 -10.32 1.88
N ALA A 201 15.53 -11.08 0.98
CA ALA A 201 16.69 -11.90 1.32
C ALA A 201 17.94 -11.06 1.63
N SER A 202 18.12 -9.92 0.94
CA SER A 202 19.23 -9.00 1.18
C SER A 202 19.04 -8.09 2.39
N GLY A 203 17.79 -7.96 2.86
CA GLY A 203 17.41 -7.04 3.93
C GLY A 203 17.22 -5.59 3.48
N ALA A 204 17.33 -5.30 2.18
CA ALA A 204 17.19 -3.95 1.62
C ALA A 204 15.81 -3.35 1.94
N ASP A 205 14.75 -4.12 1.72
CA ASP A 205 13.38 -3.65 2.00
C ASP A 205 13.15 -3.47 3.50
N ALA A 206 13.69 -4.35 4.35
CA ALA A 206 13.57 -4.19 5.80
C ALA A 206 14.28 -2.91 6.29
N ALA A 207 15.38 -2.51 5.65
CA ALA A 207 16.10 -1.29 5.97
C ALA A 207 15.42 -0.01 5.45
N ASN A 208 14.52 -0.12 4.47
CA ASN A 208 13.77 1.03 3.96
C ASN A 208 12.61 1.39 4.90
N VAL A 209 12.84 2.39 5.76
CA VAL A 209 11.86 2.90 6.73
C VAL A 209 10.88 3.91 6.13
N THR A 210 11.15 4.44 4.94
CA THR A 210 10.30 5.41 4.23
C THR A 210 9.97 4.90 2.82
N PRO A 211 9.23 3.78 2.68
CA PRO A 211 8.84 3.27 1.38
C PRO A 211 7.94 4.26 0.64
N THR A 212 8.09 4.31 -0.68
CA THR A 212 7.26 5.14 -1.57
C THR A 212 6.47 4.23 -2.50
N PRO A 213 5.51 4.74 -3.31
CA PRO A 213 4.86 3.92 -4.34
C PRO A 213 5.85 3.26 -5.33
N PHE A 214 7.06 3.78 -5.45
CA PHE A 214 8.08 3.31 -6.40
C PHE A 214 9.23 2.55 -5.74
N SER A 215 9.42 2.66 -4.42
CA SER A 215 10.57 2.10 -3.69
C SER A 215 10.17 1.32 -2.43
N GLY A 216 10.95 0.27 -2.12
CA GLY A 216 10.75 -0.57 -0.92
C GLY A 216 9.92 -1.84 -1.14
N GLY A 217 9.78 -2.29 -2.39
CA GLY A 217 9.07 -3.53 -2.74
C GLY A 217 7.56 -3.44 -2.55
N SER A 218 6.85 -4.57 -2.68
CA SER A 218 5.40 -4.61 -2.42
C SER A 218 5.04 -4.61 -0.93
N ARG A 219 6.03 -4.77 -0.05
CA ARG A 219 5.92 -4.93 1.41
C ARG A 219 5.17 -6.17 1.90
N VAL A 220 4.65 -7.03 1.02
CA VAL A 220 3.82 -8.17 1.45
C VAL A 220 4.61 -9.20 2.25
N LEU A 221 5.92 -9.33 2.00
CA LEU A 221 6.82 -10.18 2.78
C LEU A 221 7.14 -9.56 4.14
N GLN A 222 7.50 -8.27 4.16
CA GLN A 222 7.87 -7.54 5.39
C GLN A 222 6.69 -7.40 6.35
N TYR A 223 5.47 -7.31 5.82
CA TYR A 223 4.24 -7.26 6.61
C TYR A 223 3.69 -8.65 6.96
N GLY A 224 4.33 -9.74 6.49
CA GLY A 224 3.88 -11.11 6.77
C GLY A 224 2.56 -11.49 6.11
N LEU A 225 2.15 -10.75 5.06
CA LEU A 225 0.90 -11.00 4.32
C LEU A 225 1.01 -12.24 3.42
N VAL A 226 2.24 -12.54 2.97
CA VAL A 226 2.56 -13.70 2.12
C VAL A 226 3.83 -14.34 2.64
N SER A 227 3.89 -15.68 2.64
CA SER A 227 5.14 -16.38 2.95
C SER A 227 6.10 -16.39 1.76
N ARG A 228 7.41 -16.41 2.01
CA ARG A 228 8.44 -16.57 0.97
C ARG A 228 8.16 -17.74 0.02
N ARG A 229 7.64 -18.85 0.54
CA ARG A 229 7.28 -20.03 -0.26
C ARG A 229 6.15 -19.73 -1.25
N VAL A 230 5.09 -19.04 -0.82
CA VAL A 230 3.97 -18.67 -1.69
C VAL A 230 4.44 -17.69 -2.77
N MET A 231 5.26 -16.71 -2.39
CA MET A 231 5.85 -15.75 -3.34
C MET A 231 6.73 -16.47 -4.39
N LEU A 232 7.57 -17.42 -3.95
CA LEU A 232 8.41 -18.22 -4.85
C LEU A 232 7.58 -19.06 -5.83
N VAL A 233 6.50 -19.68 -5.36
CA VAL A 233 5.60 -20.46 -6.22
C VAL A 233 4.91 -19.56 -7.24
N GLY A 234 4.43 -18.38 -6.84
CA GLY A 234 3.82 -17.40 -7.75
C GLY A 234 4.80 -16.91 -8.82
N CYS A 235 6.02 -16.58 -8.40
CA CYS A 235 7.13 -16.22 -9.28
C CYS A 235 7.44 -17.33 -10.30
N ALA A 236 7.62 -18.57 -9.82
CA ALA A 236 7.90 -19.71 -10.68
C ALA A 236 6.75 -20.02 -11.65
N ALA A 237 5.50 -19.89 -11.23
CA ALA A 237 4.34 -20.08 -12.08
C ALA A 237 4.29 -19.05 -13.23
N CYS A 238 4.58 -17.77 -12.92
CA CYS A 238 4.64 -16.71 -13.93
C CYS A 238 5.75 -16.97 -14.96
N TYR A 239 6.95 -17.35 -14.51
CA TYR A 239 8.03 -17.71 -15.43
C TYR A 239 7.75 -18.99 -16.24
N ALA A 240 7.05 -19.97 -15.67
CA ALA A 240 6.65 -21.17 -16.40
C ALA A 240 5.67 -20.84 -17.54
N VAL A 241 4.68 -19.97 -17.28
CA VAL A 241 3.75 -19.47 -18.31
C VAL A 241 4.52 -18.71 -19.39
N ALA A 242 5.39 -17.78 -18.99
CA ALA A 242 6.21 -17.02 -19.92
C ALA A 242 7.11 -17.90 -20.79
N LEU A 243 7.74 -18.92 -20.21
CA LEU A 243 8.59 -19.87 -20.93
C LEU A 243 7.78 -20.71 -21.92
N GLY A 244 6.63 -21.22 -21.51
CA GLY A 244 5.75 -21.99 -22.38
C GLY A 244 5.28 -21.18 -23.59
N LEU A 245 4.83 -19.95 -23.36
CA LEU A 245 4.42 -19.04 -24.44
C LEU A 245 5.60 -18.58 -25.30
N GLY A 246 6.75 -18.30 -24.70
CA GLY A 246 7.96 -17.92 -25.42
C GLY A 246 8.48 -19.02 -26.34
N LEU A 247 8.44 -20.28 -25.89
CA LEU A 247 8.77 -21.45 -26.72
C LEU A 247 7.77 -21.63 -27.86
N LEU A 248 6.47 -21.51 -27.58
CA LEU A 248 5.43 -21.56 -28.61
C LEU A 248 5.67 -20.49 -29.69
N LEU A 249 5.89 -19.24 -29.28
CA LEU A 249 6.17 -18.14 -30.20
C LEU A 249 7.48 -18.36 -30.97
N ALA A 250 8.51 -18.91 -30.34
CA ALA A 250 9.78 -19.19 -31.01
C ALA A 250 9.68 -20.29 -32.07
N VAL A 251 8.86 -21.32 -31.84
CA VAL A 251 8.59 -22.36 -32.85
C VAL A 251 7.90 -21.77 -34.08
N GLU A 252 6.96 -20.86 -33.88
CA GLU A 252 6.12 -20.32 -34.94
C GLU A 252 6.73 -19.11 -35.66
N ARG A 253 7.49 -18.27 -34.94
CA ARG A 253 8.07 -17.02 -35.46
C ARG A 253 9.57 -17.08 -35.68
N GLY A 254 10.23 -18.06 -35.07
CA GLY A 254 11.66 -18.28 -35.21
C GLY A 254 12.39 -18.22 -33.87
N TRP A 255 13.39 -19.09 -33.76
CA TRP A 255 14.31 -19.21 -32.64
C TRP A 255 15.06 -17.93 -32.22
N PRO A 256 15.30 -16.92 -33.09
CA PRO A 256 15.91 -15.66 -32.64
C PRO A 256 15.12 -14.95 -31.52
N LEU A 257 13.81 -15.22 -31.38
CA LEU A 257 13.02 -14.73 -30.26
C LEU A 257 13.59 -15.17 -28.89
N LEU A 258 14.13 -16.39 -28.80
CA LEU A 258 14.77 -16.86 -27.57
C LEU A 258 16.07 -16.11 -27.27
N ALA A 259 16.78 -15.62 -28.28
CA ALA A 259 17.95 -14.77 -28.07
C ALA A 259 17.54 -13.41 -27.48
N ILE A 260 16.44 -12.81 -27.96
CA ILE A 260 15.87 -11.58 -27.37
C ILE A 260 15.49 -11.83 -25.91
N GLY A 261 14.80 -12.94 -25.64
CA GLY A 261 14.45 -13.36 -24.27
C GLY A 261 15.68 -13.57 -23.38
N ALA A 262 16.73 -14.20 -23.91
CA ALA A 262 17.99 -14.40 -23.20
C ALA A 262 18.68 -13.06 -22.85
N VAL A 263 18.67 -12.09 -23.76
CA VAL A 263 19.17 -10.72 -23.47
C VAL A 263 18.37 -10.09 -22.33
N GLY A 264 17.03 -10.19 -22.35
CA GLY A 264 16.18 -9.70 -21.26
C GLY A 264 16.50 -10.36 -19.91
N ILE A 265 16.69 -11.69 -19.89
CA ILE A 265 17.09 -12.43 -18.69
C ILE A 265 18.46 -11.96 -18.18
N VAL A 266 19.44 -11.82 -19.08
CA VAL A 266 20.78 -11.34 -18.70
C VAL A 266 20.67 -9.95 -18.08
N LEU A 267 19.97 -9.01 -18.73
CA LEU A 267 19.76 -7.64 -18.21
C LEU A 267 19.14 -7.67 -16.80
N SER A 268 18.11 -8.49 -16.60
CA SER A 268 17.48 -8.67 -15.28
C SER A 268 18.44 -9.24 -14.23
N LEU A 269 19.21 -10.28 -14.57
CA LEU A 269 20.15 -10.90 -13.64
C LEU A 269 21.28 -9.95 -13.25
N VAL A 270 21.83 -9.19 -14.20
CA VAL A 270 22.91 -8.23 -13.90
C VAL A 270 22.40 -6.98 -13.17
N TYR A 271 21.10 -6.67 -13.28
CA TYR A 271 20.47 -5.51 -12.62
C TYR A 271 20.58 -5.59 -11.09
N SER A 272 20.05 -6.64 -10.45
CA SER A 272 20.09 -6.82 -8.99
C SER A 272 21.02 -7.96 -8.51
N GLY A 273 21.34 -8.91 -9.38
CA GLY A 273 22.08 -10.12 -8.99
C GLY A 273 23.59 -9.93 -8.88
N PRO A 274 24.27 -10.68 -7.98
CA PRO A 274 25.73 -10.75 -7.96
C PRO A 274 26.27 -11.41 -9.25
N PRO A 275 27.48 -11.01 -9.73
CA PRO A 275 28.38 -10.03 -9.14
C PRO A 275 28.09 -8.56 -9.54
N PHE A 276 27.25 -8.35 -10.56
CA PHE A 276 27.16 -7.06 -11.26
C PHE A 276 26.26 -6.01 -10.64
N ARG A 277 25.16 -6.38 -9.96
CA ARG A 277 24.38 -5.48 -9.08
C ARG A 277 24.25 -4.06 -9.63
N LEU A 278 23.94 -3.90 -10.92
CA LEU A 278 24.09 -2.64 -11.65
C LEU A 278 23.22 -1.52 -11.06
N VAL A 279 22.04 -1.85 -10.53
CA VAL A 279 21.17 -0.88 -9.83
C VAL A 279 21.88 -0.25 -8.63
N HIS A 280 22.66 -1.04 -7.89
CA HIS A 280 23.43 -0.56 -6.73
C HIS A 280 24.67 0.25 -7.13
N ARG A 281 24.96 0.35 -8.43
CA ARG A 281 26.13 1.05 -9.00
C ARG A 281 25.71 2.27 -9.84
N GLY A 282 24.45 2.71 -9.77
CA GLY A 282 23.94 3.85 -10.54
C GLY A 282 23.78 3.56 -12.03
N LEU A 283 23.61 2.27 -12.38
CA LEU A 283 23.38 1.81 -13.75
C LEU A 283 22.01 1.13 -13.88
N GLY A 284 21.07 1.43 -12.99
CA GLY A 284 19.74 0.83 -13.01
C GLY A 284 18.89 1.37 -14.15
N GLU A 285 18.92 2.68 -14.33
CA GLU A 285 18.22 3.46 -15.34
C GLU A 285 18.54 2.99 -16.78
N PRO A 286 19.82 2.91 -17.21
CA PRO A 286 20.14 2.44 -18.57
C PRO A 286 19.76 0.98 -18.80
N VAL A 287 19.89 0.11 -17.80
CA VAL A 287 19.51 -1.31 -17.93
C VAL A 287 18.00 -1.46 -18.07
N THR A 288 17.24 -0.70 -17.28
CA THR A 288 15.78 -0.70 -17.29
C THR A 288 15.23 -0.08 -18.58
N ALA A 289 15.84 1.00 -19.06
CA ALA A 289 15.57 1.59 -20.37
C ALA A 289 15.79 0.60 -21.53
N LEU A 290 16.91 -0.15 -21.51
CA LEU A 290 17.20 -1.15 -22.55
C LEU A 290 16.21 -2.31 -22.53
N GLY A 291 15.90 -2.83 -21.34
CA GLY A 291 15.00 -3.96 -21.15
C GLY A 291 13.57 -3.65 -21.56
N PHE A 292 12.99 -2.57 -21.02
CA PHE A 292 11.60 -2.20 -21.31
C PHE A 292 11.43 -1.41 -22.60
N GLY A 293 12.47 -0.78 -23.13
CA GLY A 293 12.40 -0.08 -24.42
C GLY A 293 12.71 -1.03 -25.58
N PRO A 294 13.93 -0.99 -26.15
CA PRO A 294 14.24 -1.72 -27.39
C PRO A 294 14.01 -3.22 -27.30
N VAL A 295 14.41 -3.87 -26.21
CA VAL A 295 14.29 -5.34 -26.09
C VAL A 295 12.82 -5.77 -26.09
N MET A 296 11.97 -5.09 -25.32
CA MET A 296 10.54 -5.43 -25.23
C MET A 296 9.76 -5.05 -26.48
N ALA A 297 10.03 -3.87 -27.07
CA ALA A 297 9.37 -3.42 -28.30
C ALA A 297 9.76 -4.29 -29.50
N GLU A 298 11.06 -4.55 -29.68
CA GLU A 298 11.58 -5.41 -30.75
C GLU A 298 11.13 -6.85 -30.56
N GLY A 299 11.19 -7.37 -29.34
CA GLY A 299 10.72 -8.71 -29.00
C GLY A 299 9.24 -8.88 -29.33
N THR A 300 8.41 -7.86 -29.07
CA THR A 300 6.99 -7.91 -29.44
C THR A 300 6.77 -7.86 -30.94
N TYR A 301 7.51 -6.98 -31.65
CA TYR A 301 7.45 -6.92 -33.11
C TYR A 301 7.84 -8.28 -33.72
N PHE A 302 8.95 -8.87 -33.28
CA PHE A 302 9.42 -10.16 -33.74
C PHE A 302 8.43 -11.28 -33.40
N ALA A 303 7.93 -11.34 -32.16
CA ALA A 303 6.94 -12.33 -31.74
C ALA A 303 5.61 -12.20 -32.49
N THR A 304 5.29 -11.01 -33.01
CA THR A 304 4.07 -10.78 -33.78
C THR A 304 4.27 -11.07 -35.26
N THR A 305 5.46 -10.83 -35.82
CA THR A 305 5.69 -10.81 -37.28
C THR A 305 6.67 -11.88 -37.80
N GLY A 306 7.52 -12.44 -36.95
CA GLY A 306 8.68 -13.26 -37.34
C GLY A 306 9.83 -12.51 -38.01
N HIS A 307 9.81 -11.17 -37.99
CA HIS A 307 10.80 -10.32 -38.64
C HIS A 307 11.42 -9.35 -37.64
N TRP A 308 12.60 -8.84 -37.97
CA TRP A 308 13.23 -7.74 -37.25
C TRP A 308 12.80 -6.39 -37.81
N SER A 309 12.72 -5.36 -36.96
CA SER A 309 12.43 -3.99 -37.34
C SER A 309 13.26 -2.99 -36.54
N GLY A 310 14.32 -2.45 -37.15
CA GLY A 310 15.05 -1.33 -36.55
C GLY A 310 14.15 -0.13 -36.19
N ALA A 311 13.00 0.02 -36.85
CA ALA A 311 12.02 1.04 -36.52
C ALA A 311 11.32 0.80 -35.18
N ALA A 312 11.03 -0.45 -34.79
CA ALA A 312 10.44 -0.76 -33.49
C ALA A 312 11.41 -0.44 -32.35
N ALA A 313 12.68 -0.84 -32.48
CA ALA A 313 13.74 -0.47 -31.55
C ALA A 313 13.91 1.06 -31.44
N LEU A 314 13.98 1.78 -32.56
CA LEU A 314 14.13 3.25 -32.56
C LEU A 314 12.91 3.98 -31.98
N ALA A 315 11.70 3.54 -32.34
CA ALA A 315 10.46 4.12 -31.83
C ALA A 315 10.34 3.96 -30.31
N SER A 316 10.99 2.95 -29.73
CA SER A 316 10.97 2.70 -28.29
C SER A 316 11.84 3.67 -27.47
N ILE A 317 12.71 4.47 -28.11
CA ILE A 317 13.66 5.34 -27.39
C ILE A 317 12.95 6.33 -26.45
N PRO A 318 11.90 7.06 -26.85
CA PRO A 318 11.16 7.93 -25.92
C PRO A 318 10.56 7.14 -24.74
N VAL A 319 10.03 5.94 -24.98
CA VAL A 319 9.49 5.06 -23.94
C VAL A 319 10.59 4.61 -22.98
N ALA A 320 11.76 4.23 -23.51
CA ALA A 320 12.94 3.87 -22.73
C ALA A 320 13.39 5.00 -21.79
N ILE A 321 13.42 6.24 -22.30
CA ILE A 321 13.77 7.43 -21.51
C ILE A 321 12.74 7.65 -20.40
N LEU A 322 11.44 7.60 -20.72
CA LEU A 322 10.39 7.77 -19.72
C LEU A 322 10.45 6.71 -18.62
N ILE A 323 10.75 5.47 -18.98
CA ILE A 323 10.91 4.37 -18.02
C ILE A 323 12.17 4.55 -17.16
N ALA A 324 13.29 5.01 -17.74
CA ALA A 324 14.48 5.34 -16.95
C ALA A 324 14.22 6.40 -15.89
N LEU A 325 13.34 7.36 -16.17
CA LEU A 325 12.99 8.45 -15.25
C LEU A 325 12.03 8.04 -14.12
N VAL A 326 11.60 6.77 -14.06
CA VAL A 326 10.78 6.22 -12.96
C VAL A 326 11.64 5.84 -11.75
N LEU A 327 12.90 5.44 -11.99
CA LEU A 327 13.88 5.08 -10.97
C LEU A 327 14.47 6.34 -10.32
#